data_AF-A0A8S0XKI3-F1
#
_entry.id   AF-A0A8S0XKI3-F1
#
_cell.length_a   1.000
_cell.length_b   1.000
_cell.length_c   1.000
_cell.angle_alpha   90.00
_cell.angle_beta   90.00
_cell.angle_gamma   90.00
#
_symmetry.space_group_name_H-M   'P 1'
#
loop_
_entity.id
_entity.type
_entity.pdbx_description
1 polymer ?
#
loop_
_entity_poly.entity_id
_entity_poly.type
_entity_poly.pdbx_seq_one_letter_code
_entity_poly.pdbx_strand_id
1 'polypeptide(L)'
;MKTFTFTKNIFFAALTSLVMLLTSMGCSDNEDKTATATSEHNPFDHPHDFPVTDIQKHKFEHEFAKQCVQNELRNSVNKELDKERYTEPCMCIATFMMKDLTAQEAKKFITEHENPRSLQIKFDSAAYHCLQQKAQAIKGPQLFGKR
;
A
#
# COMPACT_ATOMS: atom_id res chain seq x y z
N MET A 1 1.35 0.18 61.51
CA MET A 1 1.59 1.32 60.61
C MET A 1 1.09 0.97 59.22
N LYS A 2 0.05 1.65 58.73
CA LYS A 2 -0.58 1.45 57.40
C LYS A 2 -0.35 2.72 56.59
N THR A 3 0.63 2.73 55.70
CA THR A 3 0.87 3.82 54.75
C THR A 3 1.77 3.31 53.63
N PHE A 4 1.24 2.77 52.52
CA PHE A 4 2.03 2.68 51.27
C PHE A 4 1.21 2.30 50.01
N THR A 5 0.05 2.92 49.81
CA THR A 5 -0.71 2.74 48.53
C THR A 5 -1.21 4.05 47.92
N PHE A 6 -1.05 5.20 48.59
CA PHE A 6 -1.62 6.46 48.13
C PHE A 6 -0.72 7.23 47.14
N THR A 7 0.59 7.00 47.16
CA THR A 7 1.58 7.74 46.34
C THR A 7 1.64 7.29 44.88
N LYS A 8 1.18 6.07 44.56
CA LYS A 8 1.31 5.49 43.22
C LYS A 8 0.26 6.03 42.24
N ASN A 9 -0.94 6.36 42.72
CA ASN A 9 -2.02 6.91 41.89
C ASN A 9 -1.86 8.42 41.60
N ILE A 10 -1.17 9.18 42.45
CA ILE A 10 -0.92 10.61 42.21
C ILE A 10 0.14 10.79 41.11
N PHE A 11 1.16 9.91 41.07
CA PHE A 11 2.19 9.96 40.03
C PHE A 11 1.65 9.62 38.63
N PHE A 12 0.70 8.68 38.54
CA PHE A 12 0.06 8.32 37.26
C PHE A 12 -0.93 9.38 36.74
N ALA A 13 -1.60 10.12 37.63
CA ALA A 13 -2.54 11.18 37.24
C ALA A 13 -1.83 12.45 36.73
N ALA A 14 -0.63 12.75 37.22
CA ALA A 14 0.15 13.92 36.77
C ALA A 14 0.75 13.75 35.37
N LEU A 15 1.08 12.52 34.96
CA LEU A 15 1.72 12.23 33.67
C LEU A 15 0.73 12.26 32.48
N THR A 16 -0.55 11.97 32.71
CA THR A 16 -1.57 11.95 31.63
C THR A 16 -2.10 13.34 31.28
N SER A 17 -1.99 14.32 32.19
CA SER A 17 -2.45 15.71 31.94
C SER A 17 -1.47 16.53 31.08
N LEU A 18 -0.21 16.11 30.91
CA LEU A 18 0.80 16.87 30.16
C LEU A 18 0.81 16.54 28.66
N VAL A 19 0.17 15.45 28.23
CA VAL A 19 0.17 15.00 26.82
C VAL A 19 -0.93 15.68 25.97
N MET A 20 -1.93 16.30 26.61
CA MET A 20 -3.05 16.96 25.89
C MET A 20 -2.77 18.40 25.41
N LEU A 21 -1.56 18.93 25.59
CA LEU A 21 -1.19 20.29 25.14
C LEU A 21 -0.30 20.32 23.88
N LEU A 22 -0.06 19.18 23.22
CA LEU A 22 0.82 19.09 22.04
C LEU A 22 0.11 18.76 20.71
N THR A 23 -1.24 18.74 20.67
CA THR A 23 -1.99 18.38 19.46
C THR A 23 -2.56 19.56 18.67
N SER A 24 -1.97 20.76 18.75
CA SER A 24 -2.34 21.88 17.88
C SER A 24 -1.14 22.59 17.27
N MET A 25 -0.23 21.84 16.65
CA MET A 25 0.47 22.36 15.47
C MET A 25 -0.33 21.96 14.23
N GLY A 26 -1.55 22.51 14.15
CA GLY A 26 -2.21 22.66 12.86
C GLY A 26 -1.46 23.75 12.11
N CYS A 27 -1.03 23.44 10.88
CA CYS A 27 -0.51 24.43 9.95
C CYS A 27 -1.55 25.53 9.73
N SER A 28 -1.32 26.69 10.32
CA SER A 28 -1.88 27.96 9.87
C SER A 28 -0.74 28.95 9.88
N ASP A 29 0.10 28.87 8.84
CA ASP A 29 0.96 29.98 8.48
C ASP A 29 0.08 30.96 7.71
N ASN A 30 -0.37 31.99 8.42
CA ASN A 30 -1.17 33.07 7.87
C ASN A 30 -0.20 34.24 7.63
N GLU A 31 0.53 34.20 6.52
CA GLU A 31 1.31 35.33 6.04
C GLU A 31 0.46 36.13 5.04
N ASP A 32 -0.07 37.27 5.49
CA ASP A 32 -0.59 38.32 4.61
C ASP A 32 0.56 38.94 3.80
N LYS A 33 0.78 38.47 2.56
CA LYS A 33 1.58 39.18 1.55
C LYS A 33 0.95 39.09 0.16
N THR A 34 0.27 40.17 -0.18
CA THR A 34 0.16 40.84 -1.50
C THR A 34 0.15 39.97 -2.76
N ALA A 35 -1.00 39.97 -3.42
CA ALA A 35 -1.22 39.41 -4.76
C ALA A 35 -0.14 39.86 -5.77
N THR A 36 0.58 38.89 -6.32
CA THR A 36 1.30 39.03 -7.59
C THR A 36 0.97 37.81 -8.43
N ALA A 37 0.29 38.02 -9.56
CA ALA A 37 -0.07 36.97 -10.50
C ALA A 37 1.19 36.47 -11.21
N THR A 38 1.75 35.38 -10.71
CA THR A 38 2.74 34.54 -11.40
C THR A 38 2.19 33.12 -11.41
N SER A 39 1.95 32.60 -12.62
CA SER A 39 1.66 31.20 -12.95
C SER A 39 1.77 30.24 -11.77
N GLU A 40 0.62 29.78 -11.25
CA GLU A 40 0.51 28.78 -10.18
C GLU A 40 1.35 27.54 -10.55
N HIS A 41 2.56 27.45 -10.01
CA HIS A 41 3.24 26.18 -9.85
C HIS A 41 2.73 25.64 -8.52
N ASN A 42 1.89 24.59 -8.57
CA ASN A 42 1.40 23.94 -7.38
C ASN A 42 2.63 23.38 -6.63
N PRO A 43 2.81 23.57 -5.32
CA PRO A 43 3.90 22.94 -4.58
C PRO A 43 3.91 21.40 -4.66
N PHE A 44 2.78 20.81 -5.10
CA PHE A 44 2.63 19.39 -5.43
C PHE A 44 2.92 19.04 -6.91
N ASP A 45 3.25 20.01 -7.76
CA ASP A 45 3.73 19.79 -9.12
C ASP A 45 5.18 19.28 -9.05
N HIS A 46 5.31 18.04 -8.60
CA HIS A 46 6.54 17.30 -8.77
C HIS A 46 6.79 17.13 -10.27
N PRO A 47 8.05 17.24 -10.74
CA PRO A 47 8.37 16.89 -12.12
C PRO A 47 7.81 15.49 -12.37
N HIS A 48 6.95 15.36 -13.39
CA HIS A 48 6.43 14.07 -13.79
C HIS A 48 7.65 13.18 -14.06
N ASP A 49 7.84 12.17 -13.21
CA ASP A 49 8.86 11.15 -13.39
C ASP A 49 8.81 10.69 -14.85
N PHE A 50 9.98 10.48 -15.46
CA PHE A 50 10.06 9.92 -16.82
C PHE A 50 9.18 8.67 -16.92
N PRO A 51 8.38 8.49 -17.98
CA PRO A 51 7.49 7.35 -18.08
C PRO A 51 8.28 6.04 -17.99
N VAL A 52 7.77 5.07 -17.23
CA VAL A 52 8.36 3.73 -17.16
C VAL A 52 8.29 3.10 -18.54
N THR A 53 9.44 2.65 -19.05
CA THR A 53 9.51 1.99 -20.36
C THR A 53 8.76 0.66 -20.34
N ASP A 54 8.24 0.22 -21.49
CA ASP A 54 7.53 -1.06 -21.58
C ASP A 54 8.40 -2.26 -21.18
N ILE A 55 9.71 -2.17 -21.44
CA ILE A 55 10.68 -3.19 -21.01
C ILE A 55 10.75 -3.25 -19.48
N GLN A 56 10.79 -2.09 -18.80
CA GLN A 56 10.78 -2.04 -17.34
C GLN A 56 9.45 -2.52 -16.76
N LYS A 57 8.32 -2.22 -17.41
CA LYS A 57 7.01 -2.74 -17.01
C LYS A 57 6.98 -4.26 -17.09
N HIS A 58 7.33 -4.86 -18.22
CA HIS A 58 7.38 -6.32 -18.36
C HIS A 58 8.35 -6.98 -17.38
N LYS A 59 9.53 -6.37 -17.16
CA LYS A 59 10.47 -6.89 -16.16
C LYS A 59 9.87 -6.84 -14.76
N PHE A 60 9.27 -5.70 -14.38
CA PHE A 60 8.55 -5.55 -13.13
C PHE A 60 7.45 -6.61 -12.97
N GLU A 61 6.62 -6.84 -14.00
CA GLU A 61 5.52 -7.80 -13.96
C GLU A 61 6.00 -9.20 -13.56
N HIS A 62 7.00 -9.69 -14.28
CA HIS A 62 7.50 -11.04 -14.07
C HIS A 62 8.24 -11.17 -12.73
N GLU A 63 9.07 -10.19 -12.36
CA GLU A 63 9.81 -10.22 -11.10
C GLU A 63 8.88 -10.09 -9.89
N PHE A 64 7.90 -9.19 -9.97
CA PHE A 64 6.89 -9.01 -8.94
C PHE A 64 6.02 -10.26 -8.76
N ALA A 65 5.51 -10.83 -9.86
CA ALA A 65 4.71 -12.04 -9.80
C ALA A 65 5.51 -13.21 -9.20
N LYS A 66 6.78 -13.35 -9.57
CA LYS A 66 7.67 -14.37 -9.01
C LYS A 66 7.86 -14.19 -7.50
N GLN A 67 8.10 -12.96 -7.04
CA GLN A 67 8.25 -12.66 -5.62
C GLN A 67 6.94 -12.90 -4.84
N CYS A 68 5.80 -12.53 -5.42
CA CYS A 68 4.47 -12.81 -4.86
C CYS A 68 4.28 -14.32 -4.65
N VAL A 69 4.54 -15.15 -5.67
CA VAL A 69 4.44 -16.61 -5.54
C VAL A 69 5.41 -17.14 -4.47
N GLN A 70 6.64 -16.64 -4.42
CA GLN A 70 7.60 -17.04 -3.38
C GLN A 70 7.12 -16.72 -1.97
N ASN A 71 6.49 -15.57 -1.77
CA ASN A 71 5.93 -15.16 -0.48
C ASN A 71 4.78 -16.06 -0.04
N GLU A 72 3.87 -16.40 -0.96
CA GLU A 72 2.75 -17.32 -0.69
C GLU A 72 3.23 -18.74 -0.39
N LEU A 73 4.27 -19.19 -1.09
CA LEU A 73 4.85 -20.52 -0.90
C LEU A 73 5.71 -20.66 0.36
N ARG A 74 6.09 -19.56 1.01
CA ARG A 74 7.03 -19.56 2.14
C ARG A 74 6.62 -20.53 3.25
N ASN A 75 5.31 -20.61 3.52
CA ASN A 75 4.74 -21.47 4.56
C ASN A 75 3.91 -22.64 4.00
N SER A 76 3.98 -22.90 2.68
CA SER A 76 3.24 -23.98 2.04
C SER A 76 3.85 -25.35 2.36
N VAL A 77 2.98 -26.31 2.67
CA VAL A 77 3.34 -27.73 2.85
C VAL A 77 3.48 -28.42 1.49
N ASN A 78 2.65 -28.06 0.50
CA ASN A 78 2.64 -28.66 -0.83
C ASN A 78 2.99 -27.62 -1.91
N LYS A 79 4.29 -27.36 -2.04
CA LYS A 79 4.80 -26.25 -2.84
C LYS A 79 4.44 -26.33 -4.32
N GLU A 80 4.42 -27.53 -4.91
CA GLU A 80 4.18 -27.66 -6.36
C GLU A 80 2.71 -27.37 -6.71
N LEU A 81 1.76 -27.95 -5.98
CA LEU A 81 0.33 -27.67 -6.20
C LEU A 81 -0.02 -26.22 -5.86
N ASP A 82 0.52 -25.70 -4.76
CA ASP A 82 0.25 -24.33 -4.35
C ASP A 82 0.89 -23.32 -5.33
N LYS A 83 2.04 -23.64 -5.93
CA LYS A 83 2.69 -22.77 -6.91
C LYS A 83 1.79 -22.54 -8.11
N GLU A 84 1.19 -23.60 -8.64
CA GLU A 84 0.24 -23.49 -9.75
C GLU A 84 -0.96 -22.63 -9.34
N ARG A 85 -1.51 -22.84 -8.13
CA ARG A 85 -2.63 -22.06 -7.60
C ARG A 85 -2.33 -20.57 -7.46
N TYR A 86 -1.12 -20.20 -7.04
CA TYR A 86 -0.73 -18.81 -6.80
C TYR A 86 -0.20 -18.09 -8.03
N THR A 87 0.21 -18.81 -9.07
CA THR A 87 0.81 -18.22 -10.28
C THR A 87 -0.16 -17.25 -10.96
N GLU A 88 -1.40 -17.67 -11.23
CA GLU A 88 -2.37 -16.84 -11.95
C GLU A 88 -2.82 -15.61 -11.13
N PRO A 89 -3.18 -15.71 -9.84
CA PRO A 89 -3.45 -14.52 -9.01
C PRO A 89 -2.27 -13.54 -8.93
N CYS A 90 -1.05 -14.04 -8.70
CA CYS A 90 0.13 -13.18 -8.60
C CYS A 90 0.46 -12.48 -9.92
N MET A 91 0.24 -13.14 -11.07
CA MET A 91 0.35 -12.50 -12.38
C MET A 91 -0.70 -11.40 -12.55
N CYS A 92 -1.97 -11.66 -12.23
CA CYS A 92 -3.01 -10.63 -12.31
C CYS A 92 -2.67 -9.39 -11.48
N ILE A 93 -2.18 -9.60 -10.25
CA ILE A 93 -1.76 -8.52 -9.35
C ILE A 93 -0.63 -7.70 -9.99
N ALA A 94 0.40 -8.38 -10.50
CA ALA A 94 1.52 -7.72 -11.16
C ALA A 94 1.07 -6.90 -12.38
N THR A 95 0.19 -7.46 -13.21
CA THR A 95 -0.41 -6.75 -14.36
C THR A 95 -1.20 -5.51 -13.92
N PHE A 96 -1.95 -5.61 -12.83
CA PHE A 96 -2.69 -4.47 -12.29
C PHE A 96 -1.75 -3.38 -11.78
N MET A 97 -0.69 -3.75 -11.06
CA MET A 97 0.25 -2.82 -10.46
C MET A 97 1.08 -2.04 -11.49
N MET A 98 1.31 -2.59 -12.69
CA MET A 98 2.00 -1.90 -13.77
C MET A 98 1.26 -0.67 -14.33
N LYS A 99 -0.06 -0.57 -14.15
CA LYS A 99 -0.87 0.50 -14.74
C LYS A 99 -0.43 1.88 -14.25
N ASP A 100 -0.15 1.97 -12.96
CA ASP A 100 0.26 3.20 -12.28
C ASP A 100 1.67 3.05 -11.68
N LEU A 101 2.52 2.25 -12.33
CA LEU A 101 3.91 2.07 -11.89
C LEU A 101 4.73 3.31 -12.24
N THR A 102 5.33 3.92 -11.22
CA THR A 102 6.21 5.09 -11.38
C THR A 102 7.66 4.65 -11.67
N ALA A 103 8.45 5.54 -12.28
CA ALA A 103 9.87 5.28 -12.54
C ALA A 103 10.65 5.00 -11.26
N GLN A 104 10.35 5.74 -10.19
CA GLN A 104 10.98 5.54 -8.90
C GLN A 104 10.63 4.17 -8.31
N GLU A 105 9.38 3.74 -8.38
CA GLU A 105 8.97 2.41 -7.92
C GLU A 105 9.62 1.29 -8.73
N ALA A 106 9.61 1.40 -10.07
CA ALA A 106 10.25 0.45 -10.95
C ALA A 106 11.76 0.35 -10.67
N LYS A 107 12.43 1.49 -10.48
CA LYS A 107 13.86 1.51 -10.14
C LYS A 107 14.11 0.84 -8.78
N LYS A 108 13.38 1.24 -7.74
CA LYS A 108 13.52 0.67 -6.39
C LYS A 108 13.30 -0.85 -6.39
N PHE A 109 12.28 -1.31 -7.11
CA PHE A 109 11.95 -2.72 -7.18
C PHE A 109 12.94 -3.52 -8.04
N ILE A 110 13.16 -3.12 -9.29
CA ILE A 110 13.92 -3.90 -10.27
C ILE A 110 15.44 -3.79 -10.03
N THR A 111 15.91 -2.60 -9.64
CA THR A 111 17.36 -2.31 -9.54
C THR A 111 17.85 -2.45 -8.11
N GLU A 112 17.12 -1.83 -7.17
CA GLU A 112 17.51 -1.80 -5.76
C GLU A 112 16.98 -3.02 -5.00
N HIS A 113 16.11 -3.84 -5.63
CA HIS A 113 15.49 -5.03 -5.03
C HIS A 113 14.74 -4.71 -3.73
N GLU A 114 14.23 -3.49 -3.62
CA GLU A 114 13.47 -3.00 -2.49
C GLU A 114 11.97 -3.06 -2.77
N ASN A 115 11.19 -3.29 -1.72
CA ASN A 115 9.73 -3.25 -1.78
C ASN A 115 9.23 -1.91 -1.22
N PRO A 116 9.17 -0.83 -2.01
CA PRO A 116 8.71 0.47 -1.55
C PRO A 116 7.29 0.37 -0.98
N ARG A 117 7.01 1.18 0.05
CA ARG A 117 5.71 1.20 0.73
C ARG A 117 4.55 1.50 -0.22
N SER A 118 4.78 2.30 -1.26
CA SER A 118 3.76 2.60 -2.27
C SER A 118 3.32 1.35 -3.04
N LEU A 119 4.23 0.43 -3.38
CA LEU A 119 3.89 -0.85 -4.01
C LEU A 119 3.13 -1.76 -3.05
N GLN A 120 3.47 -1.75 -1.76
CA GLN A 120 2.72 -2.51 -0.74
C GLN A 120 1.27 -2.02 -0.63
N ILE A 121 1.05 -0.70 -0.66
CA ILE A 121 -0.31 -0.12 -0.62
C ILE A 121 -1.08 -0.50 -1.89
N LYS A 122 -0.44 -0.42 -3.06
CA LYS A 122 -1.05 -0.80 -4.35
C LYS A 122 -1.39 -2.29 -4.41
N PHE A 123 -0.62 -3.14 -3.72
CA PHE A 123 -0.84 -4.59 -3.68
C PHE A 123 -2.22 -4.94 -3.13
N ASP A 124 -2.66 -4.35 -2.02
CA ASP A 124 -3.96 -4.69 -1.41
C ASP A 124 -5.13 -4.39 -2.36
N SER A 125 -5.05 -3.24 -3.05
CA SER A 125 -6.04 -2.86 -4.07
C SER A 125 -6.01 -3.81 -5.27
N ALA A 126 -4.83 -4.19 -5.73
CA ALA A 126 -4.64 -5.12 -6.85
C ALA A 126 -5.14 -6.53 -6.50
N ALA A 127 -4.83 -7.01 -5.31
CA ALA A 127 -5.27 -8.29 -4.78
C ALA A 127 -6.80 -8.34 -4.68
N TYR A 128 -7.42 -7.30 -4.14
CA TYR A 128 -8.88 -7.18 -4.12
C TYR A 128 -9.48 -7.26 -5.52
N HIS A 129 -8.94 -6.50 -6.48
CA HIS A 129 -9.42 -6.52 -7.86
C HIS A 129 -9.31 -7.92 -8.49
N CYS A 130 -8.16 -8.59 -8.34
CA CYS A 130 -7.90 -9.89 -8.93
C CYS A 130 -8.70 -11.04 -8.28
N LEU A 131 -8.95 -10.96 -6.97
CA LEU A 131 -9.75 -11.96 -6.26
C LEU A 131 -11.26 -11.74 -6.45
N GLN A 132 -11.71 -10.48 -6.48
CA GLN A 132 -13.12 -10.15 -6.67
C GLN A 132 -13.63 -10.50 -8.07
N GLN A 133 -12.82 -10.29 -9.12
CA GLN A 133 -13.19 -10.72 -10.47
C GLN A 133 -13.45 -12.23 -10.54
N LYS A 134 -12.65 -13.05 -9.85
CA LYS A 134 -12.88 -14.50 -9.77
C LYS A 134 -14.16 -14.83 -9.00
N ALA A 135 -14.44 -14.14 -7.89
CA ALA A 135 -15.66 -14.36 -7.12
C ALA A 135 -16.93 -13.98 -7.91
N GLN A 136 -16.89 -12.91 -8.71
CA GLN A 136 -18.01 -12.49 -9.56
C GLN A 136 -18.19 -13.36 -10.82
N ALA A 137 -17.11 -13.94 -11.34
CA ALA A 137 -17.15 -14.86 -12.48
C ALA A 137 -17.80 -16.21 -12.14
N ILE A 138 -17.76 -16.62 -10.87
CA ILE A 138 -18.60 -17.69 -10.34
C ILE A 138 -20.02 -17.13 -10.18
N LYS A 139 -20.73 -16.94 -11.30
CA LYS A 139 -22.19 -16.88 -11.26
C LYS A 139 -22.62 -18.16 -10.54
N GLY A 140 -23.14 -18.02 -9.32
CA GLY A 140 -23.61 -19.16 -8.53
C GLY A 140 -24.46 -20.07 -9.41
N PRO A 141 -24.44 -21.41 -9.17
CA PRO A 141 -25.24 -22.32 -9.96
C PRO A 141 -26.66 -21.75 -10.04
N GLN A 142 -27.21 -21.65 -11.26
CA GLN A 142 -28.61 -21.27 -11.43
C GLN A 142 -29.45 -22.42 -10.86
N LEU A 143 -29.62 -22.42 -9.53
CA LEU A 143 -30.30 -23.47 -8.77
C LEU A 143 -31.80 -23.53 -9.09
N PHE A 144 -32.31 -22.55 -9.85
CA PHE A 144 -33.69 -22.49 -10.30
C PHE A 144 -33.71 -22.15 -11.79
N GLY A 145 -33.83 -23.19 -12.62
CA GLY A 145 -34.18 -23.03 -14.02
C GLY A 145 -35.53 -22.30 -14.14
N LYS A 146 -35.56 -21.25 -14.96
CA LYS A 146 -36.83 -20.61 -15.34
C LYS A 146 -37.70 -21.65 -16.06
N ARG A 147 -38.96 -21.79 -15.61
CA ARG A 147 -40.04 -22.37 -16.41
C ARG A 147 -40.39 -21.45 -17.57
#